data_AF-A0A447TS73-F1
#
_entry.id   AF-A0A447TS73-F1
#
_cell.length_a   1.000
_cell.length_b   1.000
_cell.length_c   1.000
_cell.angle_alpha   90.00
_cell.angle_beta   90.00
_cell.angle_gamma   90.00
#
_symmetry.space_group_name_H-M   'P 1'
#
loop_
_entity.id
_entity.type
_entity.pdbx_description
1 polymer ?
#
loop_
_entity_poly.entity_id
_entity_poly.type
_entity_poly.pdbx_seq_one_letter_code
_entity_poly.pdbx_strand_id
1 'polypeptide(L)' 'MEANWIHNTQPASVKMDDVSSDMRGTKNIGELKVGIEGQITPRLNVWGNVAQQVGDTGYSDTRGMLGMKYSF' A
#
# COMPACT_ATOMS: atom_id res chain seq x y z
N MET A 1 7.20 12.58 -1.25
CA MET A 1 6.55 11.70 -2.24
C MET A 1 7.38 10.46 -2.31
N GLU A 2 6.77 9.29 -2.09
CA GLU A 2 7.49 8.03 -2.00
C GLU A 2 6.85 7.04 -2.98
N ALA A 3 7.68 6.39 -3.78
CA ALA A 3 7.26 5.35 -4.73
C ALA A 3 7.94 4.05 -4.33
N ASN A 4 7.14 3.01 -4.08
CA ASN A 4 7.64 1.69 -3.73
C ASN A 4 7.19 0.69 -4.79
N TRP A 5 8.14 -0.03 -5.36
CA TRP A 5 7.85 -1.17 -6.23
C TRP A 5 8.05 -2.44 -5.42
N ILE A 6 6.97 -3.20 -5.20
CA ILE A 6 7.06 -4.52 -4.58
C ILE A 6 7.01 -5.57 -5.70
N HIS A 7 8.16 -6.20 -5.95
CA HIS A 7 8.28 -7.30 -6.91
C HIS A 7 8.29 -8.62 -6.13
N ASN A 8 7.22 -9.40 -6.26
CA ASN A 8 7.07 -10.64 -5.51
C ASN A 8 7.36 -11.84 -6.43
N THR A 9 8.60 -12.35 -6.38
CA THR A 9 9.09 -13.48 -7.20
C THR A 9 8.55 -14.85 -6.77
N GLN A 10 7.88 -14.95 -5.62
CA GLN A 10 7.31 -16.20 -5.10
C GLN A 10 5.80 -16.03 -4.90
N PRO A 11 4.96 -16.33 -5.91
CA PRO A 11 3.53 -16.48 -5.64
C PRO A 11 3.41 -17.58 -4.57
N ALA A 12 2.67 -17.30 -3.50
CA ALA A 12 2.25 -18.34 -2.56
C ALA A 12 1.31 -19.29 -3.32
N SER A 13 1.91 -20.21 -4.09
CA SER A 13 1.21 -21.20 -4.89
C SER A 13 0.77 -22.31 -3.95
N VAL A 14 -0.45 -22.20 -3.43
CA VAL A 14 -1.11 -23.34 -2.77
C VAL A 14 -1.52 -24.31 -3.87
N LYS A 15 -0.70 -25.34 -4.12
CA LYS A 15 -1.00 -26.40 -5.07
C LYS A 15 -1.95 -27.39 -4.39
N MET A 16 -3.25 -27.26 -4.63
CA MET A 16 -4.25 -28.29 -4.34
C MET A 16 -4.79 -28.75 -5.70
N ASP A 17 -4.52 -30.01 -6.04
CA ASP A 17 -5.00 -30.77 -7.20
C ASP A 17 -5.57 -29.97 -8.39
N ASP A 18 -4.79 -29.94 -9.47
CA ASP A 18 -5.19 -29.59 -10.84
C ASP A 18 -5.58 -28.12 -11.16
N VAL A 19 -5.85 -27.27 -10.16
CA VAL A 19 -6.09 -25.83 -10.41
C VAL A 19 -4.84 -25.02 -10.07
N SER A 20 -3.95 -24.88 -11.06
CA SER A 20 -2.89 -23.87 -11.01
C SER A 20 -3.49 -22.48 -11.20
N SER A 21 -4.17 -21.97 -10.17
CA SER A 21 -4.52 -20.56 -10.09
C SER A 21 -3.24 -19.80 -9.75
N ASP A 22 -2.43 -19.57 -10.78
CA ASP A 22 -1.36 -18.58 -10.75
C ASP A 22 -2.05 -17.31 -10.24
N MET A 23 -1.71 -16.89 -9.01
CA MET A 23 -2.22 -15.69 -8.36
C MET A 23 -1.67 -14.49 -9.14
N ARG A 24 -2.06 -14.36 -10.42
CA ARG A 24 -1.51 -13.45 -11.42
C ARG A 24 -1.76 -11.99 -11.05
N GLY A 25 -2.69 -11.74 -10.12
CA GLY A 25 -3.06 -10.41 -9.64
C GLY A 25 -2.02 -9.68 -8.79
N THR A 26 -0.98 -10.37 -8.28
CA THR A 26 -0.06 -9.80 -7.26
C THR A 26 1.43 -9.92 -7.61
N LYS A 27 1.78 -10.40 -8.82
CA LYS A 27 3.21 -10.53 -9.21
C LYS A 27 3.96 -9.19 -9.24
N ASN A 28 3.29 -8.11 -9.66
CA ASN A 28 3.83 -6.75 -9.65
C ASN A 28 2.80 -5.81 -9.03
N ILE A 29 3.10 -5.23 -7.87
CA ILE A 29 2.29 -4.19 -7.24
C ILE A 29 3.17 -2.96 -7.08
N GLY A 30 2.80 -1.87 -7.76
CA GLY A 30 3.35 -0.55 -7.54
C GLY A 30 2.52 0.17 -6.48
N GLU A 31 3.18 0.75 -5.49
CA GLU A 31 2.54 1.57 -4.47
C GLU A 31 3.11 2.99 -4.56
N LEU A 32 2.22 3.96 -4.80
CA LEU A 32 2.55 5.37 -4.75
C LEU A 32 1.99 5.96 -3.46
N LYS A 33 2.86 6.50 -2.61
CA LYS A 33 2.48 7.16 -1.36
C LYS A 33 2.79 8.65 -1.43
N VAL A 34 1.78 9.46 -1.17
CA VAL A 34 1.94 10.91 -1.01
C VAL A 34 1.25 11.33 0.28
N GLY A 35 1.92 12.15 1.08
CA GLY A 35 1.39 12.58 2.36
C GLY A 35 1.95 13.92 2.79
N ILE A 36 1.21 14.54 3.70
CA ILE A 36 1.58 15.77 4.38
C ILE A 36 1.57 15.51 5.88
N GLU A 37 2.57 16.04 6.57
CA GLU A 37 2.62 16.09 8.02
C GLU A 37 2.54 17.55 8.45
N GLY A 38 1.71 17.82 9.46
CA GLY A 38 1.52 19.13 10.04
C GLY A 38 1.53 19.06 11.57
N GLN A 39 2.41 19.83 12.18
CA GLN A 39 2.40 20.05 13.62
C GLN A 39 1.41 21.19 13.93
N ILE A 40 0.24 20.85 14.49
CA ILE A 40 -0.80 21.84 14.82
C ILE A 40 -0.46 22.55 16.12
N THR A 41 0.05 21.81 17.10
CA THR A 41 0.59 22.38 18.34
C THR A 41 1.85 21.59 18.75
N PRO A 42 2.70 22.09 19.66
CA PRO A 42 3.88 21.37 20.15
C PRO A 42 3.58 19.97 20.72
N ARG A 43 2.31 19.69 21.02
CA ARG A 43 1.82 18.45 21.60
C ARG A 43 0.92 17.66 20.66
N LEU A 44 0.52 18.22 19.50
CA LEU A 44 -0.41 17.58 18.58
C LEU A 44 0.15 17.64 17.15
N ASN A 45 0.52 16.46 16.65
CA ASN A 45 0.95 16.24 15.28
C ASN A 45 -0.16 15.54 14.52
N VAL A 46 -0.43 16.00 13.30
CA VAL A 46 -1.41 15.40 12.40
C VAL A 46 -0.69 15.02 11.12
N TRP A 47 -0.98 13.84 10.60
CA TRP A 47 -0.50 13.40 9.30
C TRP A 47 -1.66 12.88 8.48
N GLY A 48 -1.59 13.16 7.18
CA GLY A 48 -2.50 12.61 6.20
C GLY A 48 -1.69 12.08 5.03
N ASN A 49 -1.91 10.83 4.67
CA ASN A 49 -1.24 10.20 3.54
C ASN A 49 -2.25 9.43 2.70
N VAL A 50 -2.12 9.53 1.39
CA VAL A 50 -2.85 8.72 0.43
C VAL A 50 -1.86 7.81 -0.29
N ALA A 51 -2.20 6.53 -0.31
CA ALA A 51 -1.49 5.48 -1.01
C ALA A 51 -2.37 5.00 -2.16
N GLN A 52 -1.84 5.00 -3.38
CA GLN A 52 -2.49 4.41 -4.53
C GLN A 52 -1.69 3.16 -4.92
N GLN A 53 -2.32 2.00 -4.86
CA GLN A 53 -1.74 0.76 -5.34
C GLN A 53 -2.26 0.45 -6.73
N VAL A 54 -1.34 0.17 -7.66
CA VAL A 54 -1.64 -0.20 -9.04
C VAL A 54 -0.95 -1.53 -9.33
N GLY A 55 -1.74 -2.56 -9.68
CA GLY A 55 -1.27 -3.91 -9.99
C GLY A 55 -1.53 -4.32 -11.45
N ASP A 56 -0.73 -5.28 -11.91
CA ASP A 56 -0.65 -5.79 -13.30
C ASP A 56 -2.01 -6.23 -13.89
N THR A 57 -2.93 -6.74 -13.07
CA THR A 57 -4.24 -7.27 -13.52
C THR A 57 -5.41 -6.29 -13.31
N GLY A 58 -5.15 -4.98 -13.41
CA GLY A 58 -6.19 -3.95 -13.27
C GLY A 58 -6.67 -3.71 -11.83
N TYR A 59 -5.89 -4.17 -10.85
CA TYR A 59 -6.18 -3.94 -9.43
C TYR A 59 -5.70 -2.53 -9.06
N SER A 60 -6.64 -1.59 -8.94
CA SER A 60 -6.37 -0.25 -8.44
C SER A 60 -7.07 -0.05 -7.11
N ASP A 61 -6.32 0.01 -6.02
CA ASP A 61 -6.84 0.23 -4.67
C ASP A 61 -6.24 1.51 -4.10
N THR A 62 -7.09 2.53 -3.95
CA THR A 62 -6.71 3.83 -3.38
C THR A 62 -7.05 3.84 -1.90
N ARG A 63 -6.03 3.92 -1.06
CA ARG A 63 -6.15 3.95 0.40
C ARG A 63 -5.74 5.30 0.94
N GLY A 64 -6.66 5.98 1.59
CA GLY A 64 -6.36 7.18 2.39
C GLY A 64 -6.17 6.80 3.85
N MET A 65 -5.12 7.32 4.47
CA MET A 65 -4.90 7.21 5.91
C MET A 65 -4.72 8.62 6.49
N LEU A 66 -5.35 8.84 7.63
CA LEU A 66 -5.25 10.08 8.39
C LEU A 66 -5.05 9.70 9.85
N GLY A 67 -4.12 10.40 10.51
CA GLY A 67 -3.77 10.12 11.89
C GLY A 67 -3.43 11.39 12.65
N MET A 68 -3.60 11.30 13.96
CA MET A 68 -3.22 12.35 14.88
C MET A 68 -2.48 11.72 16.07
N LYS A 69 -1.41 12.36 16.50
CA LYS A 69 -0.59 11.95 17.64
C LYS A 69 -0.59 13.10 18.62
N TYR A 70 -1.06 12.81 19.81
CA TYR A 70 -0.99 13.71 20.93
C TYR A 70 0.07 13.21 21.91
N SER A 71 1.02 14.07 22.25
CA SER A 71 2.09 13.79 23.21
C SER A 71 1.81 14.60 24.48
N PHE A 72 1.66 13.93 25.62
CA PHE A 72 1.42 14.54 26.93
C PHE A 72 2.72 14.83 27.66
#